data_AF-A0A514BV07-F1
#
_entry.id   AF-A0A514BV07-F1
#
_cell.length_a   1.000
_cell.length_b   1.000
_cell.length_c   1.000
_cell.angle_alpha   90.00
_cell.angle_beta   90.00
_cell.angle_gamma   90.00
#
_symmetry.space_group_name_H-M   'P 1'
#
loop_
_entity.id
_entity.type
_entity.pdbx_description
1 polymer ?
#
loop_
_entity_poly.entity_id
_entity_poly.type
_entity_poly.pdbx_seq_one_letter_code
_entity_poly.pdbx_strand_id
1 'polypeptide(L)'
;MSAAVAPSPLAGFARFLQRHPEAGVIDIVVDTTDHNGARVPVVATGAYRLGDGVSLAESARMAYENEDDGFLYDELELLDDADDIIVVGFYPRWPNSTAEGDAALMTALRGLVPAHTDGAVRRTYLFHHVDRQPYINLLTGKPFAVRG
;
A
#
# COMPACT_ATOMS: atom_id res chain seq x y z
N MET A 1 -8.73 -35.95 3.46
CA MET A 1 -8.39 -35.00 4.53
C MET A 1 -8.20 -33.65 3.85
N SER A 2 -9.12 -32.70 4.06
CA SER A 2 -8.98 -31.36 3.51
C SER A 2 -7.96 -30.64 4.38
N ALA A 3 -6.82 -30.25 3.80
CA ALA A 3 -5.85 -29.42 4.51
C ALA A 3 -6.54 -28.09 4.81
N ALA A 4 -6.62 -27.72 6.09
CA ALA A 4 -7.07 -26.39 6.46
C ALA A 4 -6.15 -25.39 5.77
N VAL A 5 -6.69 -24.61 4.83
CA VAL A 5 -5.97 -23.51 4.20
C VAL A 5 -5.63 -22.54 5.32
N ALA A 6 -4.34 -22.39 5.63
CA ALA A 6 -3.90 -21.40 6.60
C ALA A 6 -4.47 -20.03 6.18
N PRO A 7 -5.06 -19.25 7.11
CA PRO A 7 -5.59 -17.95 6.77
C PRO A 7 -4.48 -17.11 6.12
N SER A 8 -4.80 -16.51 4.97
CA SER A 8 -3.85 -15.65 4.25
C SER A 8 -3.32 -14.57 5.20
N PRO A 9 -2.00 -14.30 5.22
CA PRO A 9 -1.44 -13.22 6.02
C PRO A 9 -2.10 -11.86 5.69
N LEU A 10 -2.61 -11.71 4.46
CA LEU A 10 -3.28 -10.50 3.99
C LEU A 10 -4.78 -10.41 4.36
N ALA A 11 -5.32 -11.34 5.17
CA ALA A 11 -6.70 -11.25 5.63
C ALA A 11 -6.97 -9.98 6.46
N GLY A 12 -5.95 -9.44 7.14
CA GLY A 12 -6.01 -8.13 7.81
C GLY A 12 -6.31 -6.99 6.84
N PHE A 13 -5.60 -6.95 5.70
CA PHE A 13 -5.77 -5.94 4.66
C PHE A 13 -7.20 -5.93 4.10
N ALA A 14 -7.76 -7.09 3.73
CA ALA A 14 -9.11 -7.14 3.19
C ALA A 14 -10.17 -6.64 4.19
N ARG A 15 -10.02 -6.97 5.49
CA ARG A 15 -10.90 -6.45 6.54
C ARG A 15 -10.73 -4.95 6.76
N PHE A 16 -9.50 -4.45 6.70
CA PHE A 16 -9.21 -3.03 6.77
C PHE A 16 -9.96 -2.26 5.67
N LEU A 17 -9.86 -2.69 4.41
CA LEU A 17 -10.56 -2.06 3.29
C LEU A 17 -12.10 -1.99 3.46
N GLN A 18 -12.68 -2.99 4.12
CA GLN A 18 -14.12 -3.06 4.38
C GLN A 18 -14.56 -2.09 5.49
N ARG A 19 -13.69 -1.81 6.48
CA ARG A 19 -13.99 -0.91 7.59
C ARG A 19 -13.88 0.57 7.24
N HIS A 20 -13.14 0.91 6.18
CA HIS A 20 -12.93 2.30 5.75
C HIS A 20 -13.54 2.55 4.36
N PRO A 21 -14.88 2.46 4.22
CA PRO A 21 -15.54 2.72 2.95
C PRO A 21 -15.31 4.13 2.41
N GLU A 22 -15.11 5.10 3.30
CA GLU A 22 -14.96 6.53 3.09
C GLU A 22 -13.54 6.98 2.70
N ALA A 23 -12.54 6.11 2.82
CA ALA A 23 -11.16 6.46 2.48
C ALA A 23 -11.04 6.81 0.99
N GLY A 24 -10.41 7.94 0.68
CA GLY A 24 -10.10 8.35 -0.69
C GLY A 24 -8.76 7.77 -1.17
N VAL A 25 -7.84 7.53 -0.24
CA VAL A 25 -6.53 6.94 -0.51
C VAL A 25 -6.31 5.78 0.45
N ILE A 26 -5.85 4.66 -0.09
CA ILE A 26 -5.29 3.56 0.67
C ILE A 26 -3.81 3.52 0.33
N ASP A 27 -2.98 3.76 1.32
CA ASP A 27 -1.54 3.68 1.17
C ASP A 27 -1.02 2.37 1.73
N ILE A 28 -0.05 1.77 1.02
CA ILE A 28 0.45 0.42 1.27
C ILE A 28 1.97 0.48 1.20
N VAL A 29 2.60 0.47 2.36
CA VAL A 29 4.04 0.69 2.48
C VAL A 29 4.72 -0.62 2.86
N VAL A 30 5.71 -1.02 2.07
CA VAL A 30 6.66 -2.07 2.44
C VAL A 30 7.76 -1.44 3.27
N ASP A 31 7.91 -1.92 4.50
CA ASP A 31 8.97 -1.53 5.41
C ASP A 31 9.61 -2.80 6.01
N THR A 32 10.45 -2.62 7.03
CA THR A 32 11.12 -3.67 7.77
C THR A 32 10.85 -3.55 9.25
N THR A 33 10.65 -4.69 9.90
CA THR A 33 10.61 -4.78 11.35
C THR A 33 11.57 -5.84 11.85
N ASP A 34 11.93 -5.77 13.13
CA ASP A 34 12.66 -6.84 13.80
C ASP A 34 11.69 -7.91 14.27
N HIS A 35 11.84 -9.13 13.75
CA HIS A 35 11.05 -10.29 14.15
C HIS A 35 11.97 -11.47 14.49
N ASN A 36 11.92 -11.94 15.74
CA ASN A 36 12.77 -13.02 16.26
C ASN A 36 14.29 -12.79 16.02
N GLY A 37 14.75 -11.54 16.13
CA GLY A 37 16.17 -11.19 15.95
C GLY A 37 16.63 -11.09 14.49
N ALA A 38 15.72 -11.10 13.53
CA ALA A 38 16.01 -10.86 12.12
C ALA A 38 15.14 -9.73 11.57
N ARG A 39 15.71 -8.91 10.68
CA ARG A 39 14.97 -7.90 9.92
C ARG A 39 14.17 -8.56 8.81
N VAL A 40 12.86 -8.40 8.86
CA VAL A 40 11.91 -9.01 7.91
C VAL A 40 11.01 -7.95 7.27
N PRO A 41 10.52 -8.16 6.05
CA PRO A 41 9.60 -7.23 5.42
C PRO A 41 8.22 -7.30 6.06
N VAL A 42 7.63 -6.13 6.26
CA VAL A 42 6.25 -5.93 6.68
C VAL A 42 5.52 -5.07 5.67
N VAL A 43 4.19 -5.13 5.71
CA VAL A 43 3.32 -4.18 5.03
C VAL A 43 2.55 -3.41 6.09
N ALA A 44 2.74 -2.11 6.10
CA ALA A 44 1.86 -1.15 6.77
C ALA A 44 0.77 -0.72 5.79
N THR A 45 -0.44 -0.43 6.29
CA THR A 45 -1.54 0.08 5.46
C THR A 45 -2.22 1.22 6.16
N GLY A 46 -2.32 2.38 5.50
CA GLY A 46 -3.03 3.55 6.00
C GLY A 46 -4.24 3.87 5.14
N ALA A 47 -5.33 4.31 5.78
CA ALA A 47 -6.50 4.86 5.14
C ALA A 47 -6.50 6.37 5.33
N TYR A 48 -6.63 7.11 4.23
CA TYR A 48 -6.58 8.57 4.24
C TYR A 48 -7.78 9.19 3.53
N ARG A 49 -8.16 10.36 4.01
CA ARG A 49 -9.03 11.30 3.29
C ARG A 49 -8.14 12.30 2.55
N LEU A 50 -8.52 12.61 1.32
CA LEU A 50 -7.89 13.68 0.55
C LEU A 50 -8.54 15.01 0.92
N GLY A 51 -7.73 16.05 1.16
CA GLY A 51 -8.24 17.40 1.42
C GLY A 51 -9.07 17.97 0.26
N ASP A 52 -9.99 18.89 0.60
CA ASP A 52 -10.83 19.54 -0.41
C ASP A 52 -9.98 20.40 -1.37
N GLY A 53 -10.14 20.18 -2.67
CA GLY A 53 -9.43 20.92 -3.71
C GLY A 53 -7.98 20.47 -3.95
N VAL A 54 -7.49 19.48 -3.20
CA VAL A 54 -6.15 18.91 -3.36
C VAL A 54 -6.08 18.02 -4.60
N SER A 55 -4.99 18.12 -5.35
CA SER A 55 -4.64 17.18 -6.42
C SER A 55 -3.65 16.14 -5.91
N LEU A 56 -4.13 14.94 -5.56
CA LEU A 56 -3.27 13.82 -5.13
C LEU A 56 -2.12 13.53 -6.10
N ALA A 57 -2.39 13.64 -7.41
CA ALA A 57 -1.38 13.41 -8.44
C ALA A 57 -0.27 14.48 -8.42
N GLU A 58 -0.62 15.72 -8.08
CA GLU A 58 0.34 16.82 -7.96
C GLU A 58 1.19 16.67 -6.71
N SER A 59 0.57 16.37 -5.57
CA SER A 59 1.28 16.08 -4.31
C SER A 59 2.25 14.91 -4.46
N ALA A 60 1.82 13.84 -5.13
CA ALA A 60 2.69 12.70 -5.45
C ALA A 60 3.83 13.05 -6.41
N ARG A 61 3.60 13.96 -7.37
CA ARG A 61 4.65 14.47 -8.28
C ARG A 61 5.67 15.29 -7.50
N MET A 62 5.22 16.20 -6.63
CA MET A 62 6.08 17.00 -5.77
C MET A 62 6.93 16.13 -4.85
N ALA A 63 6.33 15.11 -4.23
CA ALA A 63 7.06 14.15 -3.42
C ALA A 63 8.15 13.42 -4.23
N TYR A 64 7.85 13.02 -5.46
CA TYR A 64 8.83 12.35 -6.33
C TYR A 64 9.95 13.26 -6.83
N GLU A 65 9.66 14.53 -7.09
CA GLU A 65 10.65 15.51 -7.55
C GLU A 65 11.59 15.96 -6.42
N ASN A 66 11.08 16.04 -5.20
CA ASN A 66 11.84 16.49 -4.04
C ASN A 66 12.39 15.34 -3.18
N GLU A 67 12.04 14.08 -3.51
CA GLU A 67 12.40 12.89 -2.73
C GLU A 67 11.96 13.02 -1.27
N ASP A 68 10.78 13.61 -1.06
CA ASP A 68 10.21 13.96 0.23
C ASP A 68 8.72 13.60 0.26
N ASP A 69 8.37 12.51 0.94
CA ASP A 69 7.00 12.05 1.08
C ASP A 69 6.11 13.03 1.85
N GLY A 70 6.69 14.00 2.58
CA GLY A 70 5.97 15.05 3.28
C GLY A 70 5.02 15.84 2.36
N PHE A 71 5.42 16.09 1.11
CA PHE A 71 4.55 16.74 0.13
C PHE A 71 3.26 15.96 -0.18
N LEU A 72 3.30 14.62 -0.08
CA LEU A 72 2.10 13.80 -0.21
C LEU A 72 1.29 13.82 1.09
N TYR A 73 1.95 13.56 2.22
CA TYR A 73 1.26 13.36 3.50
C TYR A 73 0.71 14.64 4.12
N ASP A 74 1.29 15.82 3.84
CA ASP A 74 0.76 17.11 4.30
C ASP A 74 -0.65 17.40 3.76
N GLU A 75 -1.00 16.77 2.63
CA GLU A 75 -2.28 16.94 1.94
C GLU A 75 -3.30 15.82 2.25
N LEU A 76 -2.91 14.87 3.12
CA LEU A 76 -3.70 13.71 3.50
C LEU A 76 -4.06 13.76 4.99
N GLU A 77 -5.33 13.50 5.29
CA GLU A 77 -5.80 13.30 6.65
C GLU A 77 -5.84 11.80 6.96
N LEU A 78 -5.03 11.33 7.91
CA LEU A 78 -5.06 9.94 8.36
C LEU A 78 -6.39 9.63 9.05
N LEU A 79 -7.08 8.60 8.58
CA LEU A 79 -8.34 8.10 9.15
C LEU A 79 -8.09 6.95 10.11
N ASP A 80 -7.27 5.98 9.70
CA ASP A 80 -6.90 4.79 10.46
C ASP A 80 -5.65 4.16 9.83
N ASP A 81 -4.93 3.35 10.61
CA ASP A 81 -3.84 2.51 10.17
C ASP A 81 -4.04 1.06 10.62
N ALA A 82 -3.53 0.12 9.84
CA ALA A 82 -3.57 -1.30 10.16
C ALA A 82 -2.29 -1.73 10.89
N ASP A 83 -2.41 -2.73 11.76
CA ASP A 83 -1.24 -3.43 12.29
C ASP A 83 -0.36 -3.98 11.17
N ASP A 84 0.96 -3.90 11.35
CA ASP A 84 1.95 -4.44 10.42
C ASP A 84 1.71 -5.93 10.10
N ILE A 85 1.70 -6.24 8.80
CA ILE A 85 1.57 -7.61 8.33
C ILE A 85 2.95 -8.12 7.90
N ILE A 86 3.45 -9.16 8.56
CA ILE A 86 4.69 -9.83 8.13
C ILE A 86 4.45 -10.52 6.77
N VAL A 87 5.26 -10.16 5.77
CA VAL A 87 5.09 -10.61 4.37
C VAL A 87 6.29 -11.41 3.85
N VAL A 88 7.11 -12.00 4.73
CA VAL A 88 8.28 -12.83 4.35
C VAL A 88 7.97 -13.87 3.26
N GLY A 89 6.78 -14.45 3.25
CA GLY A 89 6.36 -15.44 2.26
C GLY A 89 6.33 -14.92 0.81
N PHE A 90 6.21 -13.61 0.62
CA PHE A 90 6.28 -12.98 -0.70
C PHE A 90 7.72 -12.66 -1.12
N TYR A 91 8.67 -12.59 -0.17
CA TYR A 91 10.06 -12.22 -0.40
C TYR A 91 11.02 -13.36 -0.05
N PRO A 92 11.04 -14.47 -0.80
CA PRO A 92 11.84 -15.66 -0.47
C PRO A 92 13.35 -15.42 -0.46
N ARG A 93 13.81 -14.34 -1.08
CA ARG A 93 15.22 -13.93 -1.14
C ARG A 93 15.45 -12.57 -0.49
N TRP A 94 14.62 -12.16 0.46
CA TRP A 94 14.75 -10.88 1.16
C TRP A 94 16.18 -10.67 1.70
N PRO A 95 16.81 -9.48 1.52
CA PRO A 95 16.34 -8.30 0.76
C PRO A 95 16.79 -8.29 -0.71
N ASN A 96 17.41 -9.35 -1.22
CA ASN A 96 18.11 -9.38 -2.51
C ASN A 96 17.21 -9.53 -3.76
N SER A 97 15.89 -9.59 -3.60
CA SER A 97 14.95 -9.77 -4.72
C SER A 97 13.62 -9.05 -4.47
N THR A 98 13.70 -7.76 -4.15
CA THR A 98 12.51 -6.95 -3.83
C THR A 98 11.53 -6.90 -4.99
N ALA A 99 11.97 -6.70 -6.24
CA ALA A 99 11.08 -6.58 -7.40
C ALA A 99 10.20 -7.82 -7.65
N GLU A 100 10.74 -9.03 -7.45
CA GLU A 100 9.97 -10.27 -7.58
C GLU A 100 8.93 -10.38 -6.46
N GLY A 101 9.33 -10.03 -5.23
CA GLY A 101 8.43 -10.04 -4.09
C GLY A 101 7.35 -8.96 -4.16
N ASP A 102 7.68 -7.77 -4.67
CA ASP A 102 6.73 -6.68 -4.91
C ASP A 102 5.70 -7.12 -5.94
N ALA A 103 6.11 -7.73 -7.05
CA ALA A 103 5.19 -8.24 -8.05
C ALA A 103 4.23 -9.29 -7.48
N ALA A 104 4.74 -10.22 -6.66
CA ALA A 104 3.92 -11.24 -6.01
C ALA A 104 2.95 -10.65 -4.98
N LEU A 105 3.44 -9.74 -4.13
CA LEU A 105 2.66 -9.07 -3.10
C LEU A 105 1.58 -8.17 -3.72
N MET A 106 1.93 -7.33 -4.68
CA MET A 106 0.98 -6.47 -5.39
C MET A 106 -0.10 -7.29 -6.10
N THR A 107 0.25 -8.42 -6.70
CA THR A 107 -0.72 -9.32 -7.33
C THR A 107 -1.72 -9.85 -6.30
N ALA A 108 -1.24 -10.29 -5.14
CA ALA A 108 -2.09 -10.79 -4.06
C ALA A 108 -2.98 -9.68 -3.47
N LEU A 109 -2.43 -8.51 -3.17
CA LEU A 109 -3.16 -7.34 -2.67
C LEU A 109 -4.23 -6.87 -3.65
N ARG A 110 -3.91 -6.78 -4.95
CA ARG A 110 -4.87 -6.40 -6.00
C ARG A 110 -6.07 -7.34 -6.04
N GLY A 111 -5.84 -8.65 -5.85
CA GLY A 111 -6.92 -9.64 -5.78
C GLY A 111 -7.86 -9.48 -4.59
N LEU A 112 -7.47 -8.70 -3.57
CA LEU A 112 -8.28 -8.40 -2.39
C LEU A 112 -9.00 -7.05 -2.47
N VAL A 113 -8.67 -6.21 -3.46
CA VAL A 113 -9.35 -4.92 -3.63
C VAL A 113 -10.77 -5.16 -4.14
N PRO A 114 -11.81 -4.66 -3.43
CA PRO A 114 -13.18 -4.79 -3.87
C PRO A 114 -13.40 -4.11 -5.23
N ALA A 115 -14.27 -4.69 -6.06
CA ALA A 115 -14.71 -4.05 -7.29
C ALA A 115 -15.38 -2.71 -6.98
N HIS A 116 -15.10 -1.69 -7.80
CA HIS A 116 -15.76 -0.41 -7.66
C HIS A 116 -17.27 -0.57 -7.89
N THR A 117 -18.05 0.05 -7.02
CA THR A 117 -19.51 0.09 -7.10
C THR A 117 -19.93 1.52 -7.41
N ASP A 118 -20.91 1.68 -8.31
CA ASP A 118 -21.40 3.01 -8.68
C ASP A 118 -21.88 3.81 -7.45
N GLY A 119 -21.45 5.06 -7.37
CA GLY A 119 -21.76 5.97 -6.25
C GLY A 119 -20.85 5.81 -5.03
N ALA A 120 -19.96 4.81 -4.98
CA ALA A 120 -18.94 4.72 -3.95
C ALA A 120 -17.83 5.76 -4.18
N VAL A 121 -17.18 6.19 -3.09
CA VAL A 121 -15.96 7.01 -3.18
C VAL A 121 -14.92 6.24 -4.00
N ARG A 122 -14.39 6.88 -5.05
CA ARG A 122 -13.31 6.30 -5.84
C ARG A 122 -12.03 6.35 -5.02
N ARG A 123 -11.47 5.17 -4.73
CA ARG A 123 -10.21 5.07 -3.97
C ARG A 123 -9.01 4.98 -4.89
N THR A 124 -7.93 5.62 -4.50
CA THR A 124 -6.60 5.41 -5.05
C THR A 124 -5.82 4.48 -4.13
N TYR A 125 -5.18 3.45 -4.69
CA TYR A 125 -4.36 2.50 -3.93
C TYR A 125 -2.91 2.73 -4.31
N LEU A 126 -2.11 3.23 -3.38
CA LEU A 126 -0.69 3.50 -3.57
C LEU A 126 0.12 2.36 -2.93
N PHE A 127 1.13 1.89 -3.63
CA PHE A 127 2.06 0.86 -3.18
C PHE A 127 3.47 1.40 -3.33
N HIS A 128 4.28 1.34 -2.27
CA HIS A 128 5.68 1.72 -2.33
C HIS A 128 6.49 1.09 -1.20
N HIS A 129 7.80 1.30 -1.21
CA HIS A 129 8.65 1.04 -0.04
C HIS A 129 8.83 2.34 0.72
N VAL A 130 9.07 2.26 2.02
CA VAL A 130 9.41 3.43 2.84
C VAL A 130 10.55 4.24 2.19
N ASP A 131 10.42 5.56 2.17
CA ASP A 131 11.36 6.52 1.59
C ASP A 131 11.71 6.25 0.11
N ARG A 132 10.81 5.60 -0.65
CA ARG A 132 11.02 5.33 -2.08
C ARG A 132 9.87 5.80 -2.95
N GLN A 133 10.22 6.63 -3.93
CA GLN A 133 9.34 7.07 -5.00
C GLN A 133 9.78 6.47 -6.35
N PRO A 134 8.89 6.37 -7.35
CA PRO A 134 7.50 6.80 -7.34
C PRO A 134 6.57 5.82 -6.63
N TYR A 135 5.47 6.33 -6.07
CA TYR A 135 4.35 5.50 -5.67
C TYR A 135 3.79 4.75 -6.88
N ILE A 136 3.45 3.49 -6.70
CA ILE A 136 2.85 2.66 -7.75
C ILE A 136 1.35 2.56 -7.49
N ASN A 137 0.54 2.81 -8.51
CA ASN A 137 -0.89 2.52 -8.40
C ASN A 137 -1.09 0.99 -8.39
N LEU A 138 -1.57 0.45 -7.28
CA LEU A 138 -1.72 -1.00 -7.10
C LEU A 138 -2.55 -1.66 -8.20
N LEU A 139 -3.60 -1.00 -8.68
CA LEU A 139 -4.55 -1.56 -9.64
C LEU A 139 -3.98 -1.60 -11.06
N THR A 140 -3.17 -0.62 -11.44
CA THR A 140 -2.59 -0.54 -12.80
C THR A 140 -1.17 -1.09 -12.88
N GLY A 141 -0.46 -1.14 -11.75
CA GLY A 141 0.97 -1.48 -11.68
C GLY A 141 1.88 -0.41 -12.29
N LYS A 142 1.37 0.80 -12.54
CA LYS A 142 2.12 1.91 -13.13
C LYS A 142 2.49 2.95 -12.07
N PRO A 143 3.59 3.71 -12.26
CA PRO A 143 3.85 4.89 -11.47
C PRO A 143 2.62 5.79 -11.42
N PHE A 144 2.26 6.24 -10.23
CA PHE A 144 1.11 7.11 -10.01
C PHE A 144 1.40 8.55 -10.47
N ALA A 145 2.63 9.00 -10.23
CA ALA A 145 3.18 10.25 -10.75
C ALA A 145 4.47 9.96 -11.55
N VAL A 146 4.78 10.86 -12.49
CA VAL A 146 6.03 10.86 -13.27
C VAL A 146 6.75 12.18 -13.03
N ARG A 147 8.09 12.20 -13.11
CA ARG A 147 8.85 13.46 -13.08
C ARG A 147 8.47 14.31 -14.30
N GLY A 148 8.30 15.62 -14.08
CA GLY A 148 8.08 16.61 -15.14
C GLY A 148 9.28 16.83 -16.04
#